data_AF-A0A7S3T5A9-F1
#
_entry.id   AF-A0A7S3T5A9-F1
#
_cell.length_a   1.000
_cell.length_b   1.000
_cell.length_c   1.000
_cell.angle_alpha   90.00
_cell.angle_beta   90.00
_cell.angle_gamma   90.00
#
_symmetry.space_group_name_H-M   'P 1'
#
loop_
_entity.id
_entity.type
_entity.pdbx_description
1 polymer ?
#
loop_
_entity_poly.entity_id
_entity_poly.type
_entity_poly.pdbx_seq_one_letter_code
_entity_poly.pdbx_strand_id
1 'polypeptide(L)'
;GIQVEDMGPKTTANDLDNARVSFNRVRLPKSALLNRFADVRDDIYVQKGSERMRIEVIGQRLLTGRQAIAEAALVMARTLHIKTAAYARSKMCNGLAGEVALADMPQLKAVFEESDTKLGRMERFVAGVQARLNECLRGDSIPDPDLVEEIAVCKIKAIEVAIERVHALRQEVGSYALMHGTGFELADMLLTCKFAEGDS
;
A
#
# COMPACT_ATOMS: atom_id res chain seq x y z
N GLY A 1 -29.18 -11.60 16.53
CA GLY A 1 -28.77 -12.36 15.34
C GLY A 1 -27.52 -11.79 14.67
N ILE A 2 -26.66 -11.07 15.38
CA ILE A 2 -25.35 -10.64 14.85
C ILE A 2 -24.32 -11.31 15.75
N GLN A 3 -23.31 -11.94 15.18
CA GLN A 3 -22.15 -12.43 15.91
C GLN A 3 -20.89 -11.83 15.28
N VAL A 4 -19.95 -11.44 16.11
CA VAL A 4 -18.65 -10.89 15.72
C VAL A 4 -17.60 -11.73 16.41
N GLU A 5 -16.60 -12.16 15.65
CA GLU A 5 -15.52 -13.03 16.11
C GLU A 5 -14.19 -12.48 15.59
N ASP A 6 -13.18 -12.40 16.45
CA ASP A 6 -11.82 -12.05 16.05
C ASP A 6 -11.24 -13.13 15.13
N MET A 7 -10.49 -12.75 14.09
CA MET A 7 -9.92 -13.70 13.13
C MET A 7 -8.64 -14.40 13.62
N GLY A 8 -8.19 -14.09 14.83
CA GLY A 8 -7.02 -14.68 15.46
C GLY A 8 -5.72 -13.93 15.19
N PRO A 9 -4.61 -14.46 15.75
CA PRO A 9 -3.30 -13.85 15.61
C PRO A 9 -2.79 -13.90 14.17
N LYS A 10 -2.09 -12.85 13.76
CA LYS A 10 -1.50 -12.65 12.44
C LYS A 10 0.03 -12.61 12.54
N THR A 11 0.73 -12.77 11.42
CA THR A 11 2.20 -12.61 11.39
C THR A 11 2.64 -11.16 11.57
N THR A 12 1.80 -10.21 11.17
CA THR A 12 1.97 -8.76 11.33
C THR A 12 0.61 -8.10 11.52
N ALA A 13 0.57 -6.80 11.82
CA ALA A 13 -0.67 -6.02 12.03
C ALA A 13 -1.58 -6.58 13.16
N ASN A 14 -1.01 -7.14 14.22
CA ASN A 14 -1.79 -7.67 15.36
C ASN A 14 -2.48 -6.59 16.19
N ASP A 15 -2.16 -5.32 15.96
CA ASP A 15 -2.86 -4.15 16.47
C ASP A 15 -4.19 -3.87 15.75
N LEU A 16 -4.48 -4.56 14.64
CA LEU A 16 -5.76 -4.51 13.93
C LEU A 16 -6.69 -5.65 14.36
N ASP A 17 -7.95 -5.31 14.60
CA ASP A 17 -9.05 -6.17 15.07
C ASP A 17 -9.85 -6.79 13.90
N ASN A 18 -9.14 -7.38 12.92
CA ASN A 18 -9.79 -8.05 11.80
C ASN A 18 -10.80 -9.10 12.30
N ALA A 19 -12.08 -8.91 11.93
CA ALA A 19 -13.18 -9.69 12.48
C ALA A 19 -14.00 -10.39 11.40
N ARG A 20 -14.53 -11.56 11.76
CA ARG A 20 -15.61 -12.24 11.06
C ARG A 20 -16.94 -11.76 11.63
N VAL A 21 -17.87 -11.39 10.76
CA VAL A 21 -19.24 -11.00 11.16
C VAL A 21 -20.24 -11.97 10.54
N SER A 22 -21.16 -12.50 11.35
CA SER A 22 -22.24 -13.38 10.90
C SER A 22 -23.62 -12.80 11.25
N PHE A 23 -24.59 -13.04 10.36
CA PHE A 23 -25.95 -12.54 10.50
C PHE A 23 -26.95 -13.70 10.45
N ASN A 24 -27.76 -13.85 11.51
CA ASN A 24 -28.89 -14.76 11.61
C ASN A 24 -30.19 -13.95 11.60
N ARG A 25 -30.86 -13.92 10.44
CA ARG A 25 -32.17 -13.29 10.19
C ARG A 25 -32.27 -11.85 10.70
N VAL A 26 -31.19 -11.08 10.55
CA VAL A 26 -31.16 -9.66 10.91
C VAL A 26 -32.05 -8.87 9.96
N ARG A 27 -32.88 -7.99 10.51
CA ARG A 27 -33.74 -7.09 9.75
C ARG A 27 -33.24 -5.65 9.92
N LEU A 28 -33.18 -4.92 8.82
CA LEU A 28 -32.81 -3.52 8.79
C LEU A 28 -33.93 -2.72 8.10
N PRO A 29 -34.11 -1.44 8.42
CA PRO A 29 -35.03 -0.58 7.69
C PRO A 29 -34.53 -0.44 6.24
N LYS A 30 -35.46 -0.24 5.29
CA LYS A 30 -35.12 0.00 3.87
C LYS A 30 -34.12 1.15 3.70
N SER A 31 -34.14 2.14 4.58
CA SER A 31 -33.20 3.27 4.60
C SER A 31 -31.74 2.88 4.84
N ALA A 32 -31.45 1.65 5.30
CA ALA A 32 -30.08 1.15 5.42
C ALA A 32 -29.46 0.72 4.08
N LEU A 33 -30.27 0.59 3.01
CA LEU A 33 -29.79 0.24 1.68
C LEU A 33 -29.12 1.46 1.01
N LEU A 34 -27.85 1.33 0.63
CA LEU A 34 -27.15 2.31 -0.20
C LEU A 34 -27.68 2.25 -1.65
N ASN A 35 -28.73 3.03 -1.94
CA ASN A 35 -29.57 2.89 -3.12
C ASN A 35 -29.39 4.02 -4.16
N ARG A 36 -28.15 4.53 -4.32
CA ARG A 36 -27.84 5.64 -5.25
C ARG A 36 -28.16 5.29 -6.71
N PHE A 37 -27.73 4.12 -7.17
CA PHE A 37 -27.86 3.69 -8.57
C PHE A 37 -29.02 2.71 -8.82
N ALA A 38 -29.56 2.12 -7.77
CA ALA A 38 -30.66 1.16 -7.85
C ALA A 38 -31.45 1.15 -6.54
N ASP A 39 -32.71 0.74 -6.59
CA ASP A 39 -33.66 0.72 -5.47
C ASP A 39 -34.53 -0.54 -5.51
N VAL A 40 -35.30 -0.77 -4.45
CA VAL A 40 -36.34 -1.80 -4.39
C VAL A 40 -37.68 -1.14 -4.17
N ARG A 41 -38.61 -1.24 -5.13
CA ARG A 41 -39.97 -0.66 -5.05
C ARG A 41 -40.98 -1.79 -5.23
N ASP A 42 -41.92 -1.90 -4.30
CA ASP A 42 -42.95 -2.96 -4.32
C ASP A 42 -42.33 -4.36 -4.53
N ASP A 43 -41.23 -4.63 -3.80
CA ASP A 43 -40.42 -5.86 -3.89
C ASP A 43 -39.77 -6.14 -5.26
N ILE A 44 -39.68 -5.14 -6.13
CA ILE A 44 -39.04 -5.23 -7.45
C ILE A 44 -37.77 -4.37 -7.47
N TYR A 45 -36.69 -4.91 -8.05
CA TYR A 45 -35.46 -4.15 -8.32
C TYR A 45 -35.70 -3.09 -9.41
N VAL A 46 -35.31 -1.86 -9.14
CA VAL A 46 -35.47 -0.72 -10.04
C VAL A 46 -34.15 0.01 -10.20
N GLN A 47 -33.65 0.13 -11.42
CA GLN A 47 -32.49 0.97 -11.72
C GLN A 47 -32.86 2.46 -11.60
N LYS A 48 -31.98 3.26 -10.98
CA LYS A 48 -32.12 4.72 -10.90
C LYS A 48 -31.18 5.40 -11.89
N GLY A 49 -31.73 6.28 -12.72
CA GLY A 49 -30.96 7.02 -13.72
C GLY A 49 -30.55 6.18 -14.92
N SER A 50 -29.94 6.85 -15.90
CA SER A 50 -29.36 6.21 -17.10
C SER A 50 -27.99 5.58 -16.82
N GLU A 51 -27.31 6.05 -15.78
CA GLU A 51 -26.04 5.49 -15.33
C GLU A 51 -26.27 4.07 -14.81
N ARG A 52 -25.73 3.08 -15.52
CA ARG A 52 -25.70 1.70 -15.04
C ARG A 52 -24.62 1.59 -13.97
N MET A 53 -24.95 0.90 -12.88
CA MET A 53 -23.94 0.47 -11.91
C MET A 53 -22.95 -0.45 -12.63
N ARG A 54 -21.75 0.06 -12.92
CA ARG A 54 -20.66 -0.73 -13.48
C ARG A 54 -19.65 -1.06 -12.39
N ILE A 55 -18.93 -2.17 -12.53
CA ILE A 55 -17.91 -2.55 -11.54
C ILE A 55 -16.82 -1.48 -11.44
N GLU A 56 -16.60 -0.70 -12.50
CA GLU A 56 -15.68 0.44 -12.53
C GLU A 56 -16.18 1.63 -11.69
N VAL A 57 -17.50 1.81 -11.56
CA VAL A 57 -18.11 2.86 -10.71
C VAL A 57 -18.00 2.49 -9.23
N ILE A 58 -18.11 1.21 -8.88
CA ILE A 58 -17.76 0.70 -7.53
C ILE A 58 -16.23 0.69 -7.35
N GLY A 59 -15.53 0.34 -8.42
CA GLY A 59 -14.08 0.21 -8.52
C GLY A 59 -13.37 1.52 -8.28
N GLN A 60 -13.98 2.70 -8.48
CA GLN A 60 -13.39 3.99 -8.10
C GLN A 60 -12.89 4.02 -6.64
N ARG A 61 -13.56 3.31 -5.72
CA ARG A 61 -13.07 3.14 -4.34
C ARG A 61 -11.84 2.24 -4.27
N LEU A 62 -11.80 1.16 -5.04
CA LEU A 62 -10.61 0.31 -5.19
C LEU A 62 -9.47 1.07 -5.87
N LEU A 63 -9.75 1.99 -6.81
CA LEU A 63 -8.73 2.79 -7.50
C LEU A 63 -8.01 3.73 -6.54
N THR A 64 -8.78 4.46 -5.72
CA THR A 64 -8.20 5.34 -4.69
C THR A 64 -7.48 4.54 -3.60
N GLY A 65 -8.00 3.37 -3.20
CA GLY A 65 -7.33 2.45 -2.28
C GLY A 65 -5.99 1.93 -2.83
N ARG A 66 -5.96 1.49 -4.09
CA ARG A 66 -4.73 1.04 -4.78
C ARG A 66 -3.68 2.13 -4.87
N GLN A 67 -4.10 3.35 -5.20
CA GLN A 67 -3.22 4.52 -5.23
C GLN A 67 -2.63 4.81 -3.84
N ALA A 68 -3.47 4.81 -2.80
CA ALA A 68 -3.04 5.05 -1.43
C ALA A 68 -2.05 3.97 -0.93
N ILE A 69 -2.30 2.70 -1.26
CA ILE A 69 -1.40 1.59 -0.91
C ILE A 69 -0.04 1.74 -1.62
N ALA A 70 -0.04 2.11 -2.90
CA ALA A 70 1.18 2.32 -3.67
C ALA A 70 2.05 3.41 -3.02
N GLU A 71 1.44 4.55 -2.67
CA GLU A 71 2.11 5.68 -2.02
C GLU A 71 2.63 5.28 -0.62
N ALA A 72 1.80 4.61 0.19
CA ALA A 72 2.18 4.18 1.54
C ALA A 72 3.39 3.22 1.52
N ALA A 73 3.43 2.26 0.59
CA ALA A 73 4.54 1.34 0.44
C ALA A 73 5.86 2.06 0.11
N LEU A 74 5.82 3.05 -0.81
CA LEU A 74 6.99 3.85 -1.17
C LEU A 74 7.45 4.75 -0.01
N VAL A 75 6.51 5.40 0.67
CA VAL A 75 6.82 6.24 1.85
C VAL A 75 7.50 5.43 2.94
N MET A 76 7.00 4.22 3.22
CA MET A 76 7.61 3.30 4.18
C MET A 76 9.05 2.95 3.76
N ALA A 77 9.25 2.53 2.52
CA ALA A 77 10.59 2.17 2.01
C ALA A 77 11.55 3.36 2.02
N ARG A 78 11.09 4.54 1.60
CA ARG A 78 11.87 5.80 1.61
C ARG A 78 12.25 6.22 3.02
N THR A 79 11.32 6.14 3.96
CA THR A 79 11.57 6.46 5.37
C THR A 79 12.62 5.53 5.96
N LEU A 80 12.50 4.22 5.69
CA LEU A 80 13.47 3.24 6.16
C LEU A 80 14.84 3.47 5.53
N HIS A 81 14.92 3.78 4.23
CA HIS A 81 16.15 4.16 3.55
C HIS A 81 16.82 5.35 4.24
N ILE A 82 16.09 6.44 4.49
CA ILE A 82 16.63 7.66 5.12
C ILE A 82 17.16 7.36 6.54
N LYS A 83 16.37 6.65 7.37
CA LYS A 83 16.79 6.26 8.73
C LYS A 83 18.03 5.36 8.70
N THR A 84 18.08 4.42 7.77
CA THR A 84 19.19 3.48 7.61
C THR A 84 20.46 4.20 7.16
N ALA A 85 20.35 5.14 6.21
CA ALA A 85 21.47 5.96 5.77
C ALA A 85 22.01 6.86 6.90
N ALA A 86 21.13 7.47 7.70
CA ALA A 86 21.54 8.26 8.86
C ALA A 86 22.31 7.42 9.89
N TYR A 87 21.80 6.23 10.22
CA TYR A 87 22.50 5.29 11.09
C TYR A 87 23.86 4.88 10.51
N ALA A 88 23.90 4.45 9.24
CA ALA A 88 25.09 3.93 8.61
C ALA A 88 26.20 4.98 8.48
N ARG A 89 25.86 6.26 8.31
CA ARG A 89 26.83 7.37 8.32
C ARG A 89 27.43 7.61 9.71
N SER A 90 26.67 7.34 10.77
CA SER A 90 27.12 7.55 12.15
C SER A 90 27.95 6.38 12.71
N LYS A 91 27.92 5.22 12.05
CA LYS A 91 28.59 4.00 12.50
C LYS A 91 29.93 3.83 11.79
N MET A 92 31.01 3.91 12.54
CA MET A 92 32.34 3.55 12.05
C MET A 92 32.56 2.04 12.08
N CYS A 93 33.20 1.53 11.05
CA CYS A 93 33.56 0.14 10.88
C CYS A 93 35.06 0.01 10.60
N ASN A 94 35.68 -1.04 11.14
CA ASN A 94 37.09 -1.34 10.89
C ASN A 94 37.22 -2.01 9.53
N GLY A 95 37.65 -1.26 8.51
CA GLY A 95 38.01 -1.78 7.20
C GLY A 95 39.47 -2.21 7.14
N LEU A 96 39.80 -3.05 6.15
CA LEU A 96 41.20 -3.46 5.89
C LEU A 96 42.11 -2.28 5.54
N ALA A 97 41.54 -1.20 4.99
CA ALA A 97 42.26 0.03 4.64
C ALA A 97 42.15 1.13 5.72
N GLY A 98 41.63 0.79 6.91
CA GLY A 98 41.36 1.74 7.98
C GLY A 98 39.87 1.88 8.31
N GLU A 99 39.56 2.76 9.25
CA GLU A 99 38.18 3.03 9.65
C GLU A 99 37.41 3.72 8.52
N VAL A 100 36.20 3.23 8.27
CA VAL A 100 35.29 3.77 7.25
C VAL A 100 33.86 3.74 7.80
N ALA A 101 33.04 4.73 7.45
CA ALA A 101 31.64 4.69 7.83
C ALA A 101 30.95 3.49 7.19
N LEU A 102 29.99 2.87 7.89
CA LEU A 102 29.21 1.75 7.35
C LEU A 102 28.53 2.13 6.03
N ALA A 103 28.09 3.39 5.89
CA ALA A 103 27.49 3.91 4.66
C ALA A 103 28.42 3.90 3.44
N ASP A 104 29.74 3.93 3.66
CA ASP A 104 30.75 3.94 2.60
C ASP A 104 31.28 2.52 2.28
N MET A 105 30.81 1.50 3.00
CA MET A 105 31.09 0.11 2.63
C MET A 105 30.51 -0.19 1.24
N PRO A 106 31.30 -0.76 0.30
CA PRO A 106 30.89 -0.88 -1.10
C PRO A 106 29.52 -1.50 -1.31
N GLN A 107 29.19 -2.55 -0.56
CA GLN A 107 27.93 -3.28 -0.66
C GLN A 107 26.72 -2.44 -0.19
N LEU A 108 26.82 -1.76 0.96
CA LEU A 108 25.71 -0.94 1.46
C LEU A 108 25.56 0.36 0.65
N LYS A 109 26.67 0.94 0.21
CA LYS A 109 26.68 2.11 -0.68
C LYS A 109 25.93 1.82 -1.98
N ALA A 110 26.21 0.68 -2.62
CA ALA A 110 25.51 0.25 -3.82
C ALA A 110 24.00 0.08 -3.58
N VAL A 111 23.60 -0.50 -2.44
CA VAL A 111 22.18 -0.61 -2.06
C VAL A 111 21.52 0.75 -1.88
N PHE A 112 22.19 1.74 -1.29
CA PHE A 112 21.64 3.10 -1.16
C PHE A 112 21.45 3.77 -2.53
N GLU A 113 22.46 3.73 -3.39
CA GLU A 113 22.39 4.33 -4.74
C GLU A 113 21.29 3.70 -5.60
N GLU A 114 21.16 2.36 -5.55
CA GLU A 114 20.09 1.65 -6.26
C GLU A 114 18.72 1.96 -5.67
N SER A 115 18.62 2.06 -4.34
CA SER A 115 17.37 2.42 -3.65
C SER A 115 16.90 3.81 -4.05
N ASP A 116 17.79 4.81 -4.05
CA ASP A 116 17.44 6.17 -4.46
C ASP A 116 16.92 6.22 -5.90
N THR A 117 17.61 5.52 -6.80
CA THR A 117 17.24 5.44 -8.22
C THR A 117 15.88 4.78 -8.40
N LYS A 118 15.67 3.58 -7.83
CA LYS A 118 14.45 2.80 -8.01
C LYS A 118 13.24 3.43 -7.33
N LEU A 119 13.39 3.84 -6.07
CA LEU A 119 12.31 4.52 -5.33
C LEU A 119 11.97 5.85 -6.01
N GLY A 120 12.97 6.65 -6.40
CA GLY A 120 12.72 7.95 -7.03
C GLY A 120 12.01 7.83 -8.37
N ARG A 121 12.34 6.82 -9.17
CA ARG A 121 11.62 6.52 -10.42
C ARG A 121 10.16 6.14 -10.14
N MET A 122 9.93 5.29 -9.15
CA MET A 122 8.59 4.79 -8.84
C MET A 122 7.71 5.88 -8.20
N GLU A 123 8.27 6.71 -7.33
CA GLU A 123 7.58 7.88 -6.75
C GLU A 123 7.11 8.85 -7.83
N ARG A 124 7.95 9.15 -8.83
CA ARG A 124 7.55 10.00 -9.97
C ARG A 124 6.43 9.37 -10.80
N PHE A 125 6.50 8.06 -11.04
CA PHE A 125 5.46 7.34 -11.76
C PHE A 125 4.12 7.38 -11.01
N VAL A 126 4.12 7.01 -9.73
CA VAL A 126 2.94 7.03 -8.86
C VAL A 126 2.35 8.43 -8.75
N ALA A 127 3.18 9.48 -8.63
CA ALA A 127 2.71 10.87 -8.58
C ALA A 127 2.04 11.31 -9.90
N GLY A 128 2.55 10.86 -11.05
CA GLY A 128 1.93 11.14 -12.35
C GLY A 128 0.53 10.51 -12.48
N VAL A 129 0.38 9.26 -12.06
CA VAL A 129 -0.91 8.56 -12.04
C VAL A 129 -1.86 9.19 -11.03
N GLN A 130 -1.36 9.60 -9.86
CA GLN A 130 -2.13 10.34 -8.86
C GLN A 130 -2.71 11.64 -9.42
N ALA A 131 -1.91 12.39 -10.18
CA ALA A 131 -2.33 13.66 -10.77
C ALA A 131 -3.50 13.45 -11.74
N ARG A 132 -3.39 12.46 -12.65
CA ARG A 132 -4.47 12.09 -13.57
C ARG A 132 -5.74 11.65 -12.82
N LEU A 133 -5.60 10.79 -11.80
CA LEU A 133 -6.74 10.35 -11.00
C LEU A 133 -7.41 11.53 -10.29
N ASN A 134 -6.63 12.46 -9.75
CA ASN A 134 -7.14 13.65 -9.08
C ASN A 134 -7.91 14.58 -10.04
N GLU A 135 -7.50 14.70 -11.29
CA GLU A 135 -8.26 15.43 -12.32
C GLU A 135 -9.62 14.77 -12.56
N CYS A 136 -9.68 13.44 -12.68
CA CYS A 136 -10.94 12.72 -12.82
C CYS A 136 -11.87 12.93 -11.62
N LEU A 137 -11.34 12.79 -10.40
CA LEU A 137 -12.13 12.93 -9.17
C LEU A 137 -12.68 14.35 -8.99
N ARG A 138 -11.89 15.38 -9.31
CA ARG A 138 -12.37 16.78 -9.23
C ARG A 138 -13.37 17.12 -10.33
N GLY A 139 -13.26 16.48 -11.49
CA GLY A 139 -14.16 16.66 -12.62
C GLY A 139 -15.42 15.79 -12.59
N ASP A 140 -15.62 14.98 -11.54
CA ASP A 140 -16.68 13.95 -11.46
C ASP A 140 -16.71 13.06 -12.73
N SER A 141 -15.53 12.75 -13.24
CA SER A 141 -15.36 11.95 -14.46
C SER A 141 -14.80 10.57 -14.14
N ILE A 142 -15.09 9.62 -15.03
CA ILE A 142 -14.69 8.24 -14.87
C ILE A 142 -13.31 8.08 -15.52
N PRO A 143 -12.31 7.52 -14.79
CA PRO A 143 -11.02 7.16 -15.36
C PRO A 143 -11.17 6.36 -16.66
N ASP A 144 -10.39 6.73 -17.67
CA ASP A 144 -10.28 5.94 -18.89
C ASP A 144 -9.62 4.57 -18.61
N PRO A 145 -9.78 3.57 -19.49
CA PRO A 145 -9.20 2.24 -19.29
C PRO A 145 -7.68 2.24 -19.06
N ASP A 146 -6.94 3.14 -19.72
CA ASP A 146 -5.49 3.23 -19.56
C ASP A 146 -5.13 3.71 -18.15
N LEU A 147 -5.86 4.70 -17.62
CA LEU A 147 -5.66 5.16 -16.24
C LEU A 147 -6.03 4.08 -15.21
N VAL A 148 -7.07 3.28 -15.47
CA VAL A 148 -7.42 2.15 -14.61
C VAL A 148 -6.30 1.11 -14.56
N GLU A 149 -5.70 0.80 -15.72
CA GLU A 149 -4.55 -0.10 -15.81
C GLU A 149 -3.33 0.50 -15.11
N GLU A 150 -3.01 1.78 -15.34
CA GLU A 150 -1.92 2.48 -14.67
C GLU A 150 -2.03 2.43 -13.15
N ILE A 151 -3.23 2.60 -12.59
CA ILE A 151 -3.47 2.51 -11.13
C ILE A 151 -3.21 1.10 -10.61
N ALA A 152 -3.63 0.07 -11.36
CA ALA A 152 -3.34 -1.32 -11.01
C ALA A 152 -1.82 -1.59 -11.02
N VAL A 153 -1.13 -1.12 -12.06
CA VAL A 153 0.33 -1.24 -12.21
C VAL A 153 1.06 -0.47 -11.12
N CYS A 154 0.61 0.74 -10.76
CA CYS A 154 1.15 1.53 -9.66
C CYS A 154 1.20 0.73 -8.38
N LYS A 155 0.08 0.13 -7.98
CA LYS A 155 -0.01 -0.69 -6.77
C LYS A 155 1.00 -1.84 -6.82
N ILE A 156 0.97 -2.65 -7.88
CA ILE A 156 1.84 -3.82 -8.02
C ILE A 156 3.32 -3.43 -7.99
N LYS A 157 3.72 -2.49 -8.86
CA LYS A 157 5.13 -2.12 -9.04
C LYS A 157 5.70 -1.32 -7.88
N ALA A 158 4.89 -0.47 -7.24
CA ALA A 158 5.31 0.25 -6.05
C ALA A 158 5.60 -0.70 -4.88
N ILE A 159 4.73 -1.68 -4.66
CA ILE A 159 4.92 -2.69 -3.60
C ILE A 159 6.13 -3.57 -3.91
N GLU A 160 6.30 -4.03 -5.15
CA GLU A 160 7.47 -4.82 -5.56
C GLU A 160 8.78 -4.08 -5.27
N VAL A 161 8.89 -2.82 -5.71
CA VAL A 161 10.08 -1.99 -5.47
C VAL A 161 10.27 -1.74 -3.96
N ALA A 162 9.21 -1.45 -3.21
CA ALA A 162 9.30 -1.23 -1.78
C ALA A 162 9.84 -2.48 -1.04
N ILE A 163 9.28 -3.67 -1.32
CA ILE A 163 9.72 -4.94 -0.73
C ILE A 163 11.18 -5.21 -1.09
N GLU A 164 11.54 -5.08 -2.38
CA GLU A 164 12.88 -5.33 -2.87
C GLU A 164 13.91 -4.44 -2.16
N ARG A 165 13.62 -3.13 -2.07
CA ARG A 165 14.55 -2.16 -1.49
C ARG A 165 14.65 -2.28 0.03
N VAL A 166 13.52 -2.51 0.72
CA VAL A 166 13.52 -2.79 2.17
C VAL A 166 14.30 -4.06 2.48
N HIS A 167 14.13 -5.11 1.68
CA HIS A 167 14.87 -6.36 1.85
C HIS A 167 16.38 -6.18 1.63
N ALA A 168 16.78 -5.48 0.57
CA ALA A 168 18.20 -5.19 0.30
C ALA A 168 18.86 -4.42 1.46
N LEU A 169 18.18 -3.39 1.98
CA LEU A 169 18.67 -2.65 3.16
C LEU A 169 18.81 -3.57 4.39
N ARG A 170 17.85 -4.48 4.59
CA ARG A 170 17.83 -5.41 5.73
C ARG A 170 19.03 -6.37 5.71
N GLN A 171 19.45 -6.81 4.52
CA GLN A 171 20.61 -7.70 4.37
C GLN A 171 21.92 -6.97 4.66
N GLU A 172 22.06 -5.71 4.24
CA GLU A 172 23.36 -5.03 4.22
C GLU A 172 23.67 -4.18 5.47
N VAL A 173 22.66 -3.71 6.22
CA VAL A 173 22.90 -2.84 7.39
C VAL A 173 23.38 -3.60 8.65
N GLY A 174 23.37 -4.94 8.60
CA GLY A 174 23.80 -5.81 9.70
C GLY A 174 22.81 -5.81 10.87
N SER A 175 23.32 -5.94 12.10
CA SER A 175 22.49 -6.14 13.30
C SER A 175 21.47 -5.03 13.58
N TYR A 176 21.65 -3.84 13.00
CA TYR A 176 20.66 -2.76 13.07
C TYR A 176 19.30 -3.19 12.53
N ALA A 177 19.26 -4.05 11.51
CA ALA A 177 18.03 -4.57 10.94
C ALA A 177 17.23 -5.50 11.89
N LEU A 178 17.85 -5.92 13.00
CA LEU A 178 17.25 -6.77 14.03
C LEU A 178 16.89 -5.99 15.31
N MET A 179 17.24 -4.70 15.38
CA MET A 179 16.94 -3.86 16.54
C MET A 179 15.49 -3.35 16.49
N HIS A 180 14.86 -3.29 17.65
CA HIS A 180 13.53 -2.69 17.82
C HIS A 180 13.56 -1.17 17.60
N GLY A 181 12.49 -0.59 17.04
CA GLY A 181 12.34 0.85 16.81
C GLY A 181 13.05 1.36 15.54
N THR A 182 13.65 0.46 14.76
CA THR A 182 14.34 0.83 13.52
C THR A 182 13.38 0.99 12.35
N GLY A 183 12.25 0.27 12.38
CA GLY A 183 11.24 0.20 11.34
C GLY A 183 11.32 -1.10 10.52
N PHE A 184 12.42 -1.86 10.61
CA PHE A 184 12.55 -3.16 9.95
C PHE A 184 11.58 -4.21 10.51
N GLU A 185 11.15 -4.07 11.76
CA GLU A 185 10.11 -4.90 12.39
C GLU A 185 8.76 -4.79 11.67
N LEU A 186 8.53 -3.71 10.92
CA LEU A 186 7.31 -3.50 10.14
C LEU A 186 7.44 -3.99 8.70
N ALA A 187 8.60 -4.52 8.26
CA ALA A 187 8.84 -4.88 6.85
C ALA A 187 7.76 -5.82 6.27
N ASP A 188 7.24 -6.74 7.09
CA ASP A 188 6.21 -7.69 6.67
C ASP A 188 4.84 -7.03 6.43
N MET A 189 4.62 -5.81 6.90
CA MET A 189 3.43 -5.01 6.55
C MET A 189 3.32 -4.81 5.03
N LEU A 190 4.45 -4.74 4.30
CA LEU A 190 4.44 -4.62 2.84
C LEU A 190 3.83 -5.85 2.16
N LEU A 191 3.86 -7.02 2.81
CA LEU A 191 3.18 -8.21 2.29
C LEU A 191 1.66 -8.01 2.34
N THR A 192 1.15 -7.26 3.32
CA THR A 192 -0.29 -6.96 3.40
C THR A 192 -0.79 -6.12 2.23
N CYS A 193 0.05 -5.23 1.74
CA CYS A 193 -0.23 -4.44 0.56
C CYS A 193 -0.43 -5.30 -0.69
N LYS A 194 0.17 -6.51 -0.75
CA LYS A 194 0.03 -7.38 -1.93
C LYS A 194 -1.40 -7.89 -2.14
N PHE A 195 -2.16 -8.09 -1.07
CA PHE A 195 -3.52 -8.64 -1.13
C PHE A 195 -4.62 -7.63 -0.84
N ALA A 196 -4.33 -6.58 -0.09
CA ALA A 196 -5.27 -5.49 0.12
C ALA A 196 -5.62 -4.78 -1.22
N GLU A 197 -6.90 -4.44 -1.38
CA GLU A 197 -7.45 -3.78 -2.59
C GLU A 197 -7.27 -4.58 -3.90
N GLY A 198 -7.17 -5.90 -3.78
CA GLY A 198 -7.02 -6.87 -4.86
C GLY A 198 -5.64 -7.52 -4.86
N ASP A 199 -5.55 -8.79 -5.23
CA ASP A 199 -4.26 -9.49 -5.33
C ASP A 199 -3.35 -8.83 -6.38
N SER A 200 -2.04 -9.00 -6.23
CA SER A 200 -1.02 -8.42 -7.12
C SER A 200 -0.68 -9.35 -8.27
#